data_AF-A0A8B2NQW5-F1
#
_entry.id   AF-A0A8B2NQW5-F1
#
_cell.length_a   1.000
_cell.length_b   1.000
_cell.length_c   1.000
_cell.angle_alpha   90.00
_cell.angle_beta   90.00
_cell.angle_gamma   90.00
#
_symmetry.space_group_name_H-M   'P 1'
#
loop_
_entity.id
_entity.type
_entity.pdbx_description
1 polymer ?
#
loop_
_entity_poly.entity_id
_entity_poly.type
_entity_poly.pdbx_seq_one_letter_code
_entity_poly.pdbx_strand_id
1 'polypeptide(L)' 'MIGDTSERLRQRLMTAESRLEALEMLGAAEQHGTRLNQARQEVLYLRRLLEYSESAPKDRLPAIDDRR' A
#
# COMPACT_ATOMS: atom_id res chain seq x y z
N MET A 1 6.60 6.89 -15.59
CA MET A 1 5.17 6.72 -15.89
C MET A 1 4.43 6.47 -14.59
N ILE A 2 3.45 7.31 -14.22
CA ILE A 2 2.66 7.14 -12.99
C ILE A 2 1.86 5.82 -13.03
N GLY A 3 1.42 5.40 -14.23
CA GLY A 3 0.74 4.11 -14.45
C GLY A 3 1.56 2.89 -14.02
N ASP A 4 2.88 2.88 -14.29
CA ASP A 4 3.76 1.78 -13.87
C ASP A 4 3.95 1.73 -12.36
N THR A 5 3.79 2.85 -11.66
CA THR A 5 3.88 2.91 -10.20
C THR A 5 2.59 2.43 -9.55
N SER A 6 1.43 2.85 -10.05
CA SER A 6 0.13 2.37 -9.56
C SER A 6 -0.05 0.88 -9.82
N GLU A 7 0.35 0.37 -10.99
CA GLU A 7 0.27 -1.06 -11.28
C GLU A 7 1.17 -1.89 -10.35
N ARG A 8 2.41 -1.43 -10.11
CA ARG A 8 3.29 -2.06 -9.11
C ARG A 8 2.70 -2.01 -7.70
N LEU A 9 2.01 -0.93 -7.33
CA LEU A 9 1.32 -0.83 -6.04
C LEU A 9 0.15 -1.82 -5.95
N ARG A 10 -0.63 -2.01 -7.02
CA ARG A 10 -1.71 -3.02 -7.08
C ARG A 10 -1.17 -4.44 -6.92
N GLN A 11 -0.09 -4.78 -7.61
CA GLN A 11 0.55 -6.09 -7.50
C GLN A 11 1.03 -6.36 -6.07
N ARG A 12 1.66 -5.35 -5.43
CA ARG A 12 2.09 -5.44 -4.03
C ARG A 12 0.92 -5.57 -3.06
N LEU A 13 -0.16 -4.82 -3.29
CA LEU A 13 -1.37 -4.88 -2.48
C LEU A 13 -1.99 -6.28 -2.56
N MET A 14 -2.15 -6.84 -3.76
CA MET A 14 -2.66 -8.19 -3.95
C MET A 14 -1.84 -9.22 -3.17
N THR A 15 -0.50 -9.13 -3.26
CA THR A 15 0.40 -10.03 -2.51
C THR A 15 0.24 -9.88 -1.00
N ALA A 16 0.11 -8.64 -0.51
CA ALA A 16 -0.07 -8.36 0.91
C ALA A 16 -1.43 -8.86 1.43
N GLU A 17 -2.48 -8.75 0.62
CA GLU A 17 -3.83 -9.26 0.91
C GLU A 17 -3.85 -10.78 0.97
N SER A 18 -3.24 -11.49 0.02
CA SER A 18 -3.11 -12.96 0.08
C SER A 18 -2.34 -13.43 1.31
N ARG A 19 -1.28 -12.70 1.70
CA ARG A 19 -0.53 -13.02 2.91
C ARG A 19 -1.35 -12.75 4.19
N LEU A 20 -2.15 -11.69 4.20
CA LEU A 20 -3.07 -11.40 5.30
C LEU A 20 -4.12 -12.50 5.43
N GLU A 21 -4.75 -12.90 4.33
CA GLU A 21 -5.73 -13.99 4.28
C GLU A 21 -5.13 -15.30 4.82
N ALA A 22 -3.93 -15.67 4.38
CA ALA A 22 -3.24 -16.85 4.89
C ALA A 22 -2.99 -16.79 6.41
N LEU A 23 -2.63 -15.61 6.94
CA LEU A 23 -2.44 -15.42 8.38
C LEU A 23 -3.76 -15.46 9.16
N GLU A 24 -4.87 -15.01 8.57
CA GLU A 24 -6.20 -15.10 9.16
C GLU A 24 -6.73 -16.54 9.18
N MET A 25 -6.49 -17.30 8.11
CA MET A 25 -6.86 -18.71 8.00
C MET A 25 -6.09 -19.63 8.96
N LEU A 26 -4.83 -19.30 9.29
CA LEU A 26 -4.01 -20.08 10.21
C LEU A 26 -4.51 -20.04 11.67
N GLY A 27 -5.48 -19.18 11.98
CA GLY A 27 -6.11 -19.12 13.29
C GLY A 27 -5.24 -18.46 14.36
N ALA A 28 -5.90 -17.79 15.31
CA ALA A 28 -5.30 -16.92 16.32
C ALA A 28 -4.58 -17.69 17.45
N ALA A 29 -3.55 -18.47 17.14
CA ALA A 29 -2.52 -18.75 18.13
C ALA A 29 -1.89 -17.39 18.49
N GLU A 30 -1.87 -17.00 19.78
CA GLU A 30 -1.46 -15.66 20.26
C GLU A 30 -0.11 -15.18 19.67
N GLN A 31 0.78 -16.11 19.33
CA GLN A 31 2.05 -15.85 18.65
C GLN A 31 1.93 -15.19 17.26
N HIS A 32 0.78 -15.34 16.60
CA HIS A 32 0.51 -14.78 15.27
C HIS A 32 -0.12 -13.38 15.33
N GLY A 33 -0.53 -12.89 16.50
CA GLY A 33 -1.18 -11.58 16.66
C GLY A 33 -0.34 -10.42 16.13
N THR A 34 0.96 -10.41 16.42
CA THR A 34 1.89 -9.37 15.93
C THR A 34 2.02 -9.42 14.41
N ARG A 35 2.20 -10.60 13.83
CA ARG A 35 2.35 -10.77 12.37
C ARG A 35 1.07 -10.42 11.62
N LEU A 36 -0.08 -10.77 12.18
CA LEU A 36 -1.39 -10.42 11.65
C LEU A 36 -1.61 -8.90 11.66
N ASN A 37 -1.29 -8.24 12.78
CA ASN A 37 -1.39 -6.78 12.87
C ASN A 37 -0.43 -6.08 11.90
N GLN A 38 0.79 -6.57 11.73
CA GLN A 38 1.74 -6.06 10.73
C GLN A 38 1.19 -6.22 9.32
N ALA A 39 0.63 -7.38 8.97
CA ALA A 39 0.03 -7.61 7.66
C ALA A 39 -1.16 -6.68 7.40
N ARG A 40 -2.03 -6.45 8.40
CA ARG A 40 -3.13 -5.48 8.31
C ARG A 40 -2.64 -4.05 8.09
N GLN A 41 -1.61 -3.63 8.82
CA GLN A 41 -1.01 -2.31 8.64
C GLN A 41 -0.39 -2.13 7.26
N GLU A 42 0.28 -3.16 6.73
CA GLU A 42 0.84 -3.11 5.37
C GLU A 42 -0.25 -2.97 4.31
N VAL A 43 -1.34 -3.74 4.40
CA VAL A 43 -2.49 -3.62 3.47
C VAL A 43 -3.10 -2.22 3.55
N LEU A 44 -3.34 -1.69 4.75
CA LEU A 44 -3.89 -0.34 4.94
C LEU A 44 -2.97 0.73 4.35
N TYR A 45 -1.66 0.61 4.54
CA TYR A 45 -0.68 1.53 4.00
C TYR A 45 -0.66 1.51 2.47
N LEU A 46 -0.65 0.33 1.87
CA LEU A 46 -0.66 0.16 0.41
C LEU A 46 -1.96 0.68 -0.22
N ARG A 47 -3.11 0.48 0.42
CA ARG A 47 -4.40 1.04 -0.03
C ARG A 47 -4.37 2.56 -0.05
N ARG A 48 -3.88 3.21 1.01
CA ARG A 48 -3.74 4.67 1.06
C ARG A 48 -2.77 5.20 0.02
N LEU A 49 -1.64 4.52 -0.19
CA LEU A 49 -0.68 4.88 -1.24
C LEU A 49 -1.28 4.77 -2.63
N LEU A 50 -2.04 3.71 -2.90
CA LEU A 50 -2.70 3.51 -4.18
C LEU A 50 -3.75 4.59 -4.41
N GLU A 51 -4.62 4.84 -3.42
CA GLU A 51 -5.61 5.92 -3.45
C GLU A 51 -4.95 7.28 -3.71
N TYR A 52 -3.86 7.60 -3.01
CA TYR A 52 -3.10 8.82 -3.25
C TYR A 52 -2.54 8.86 -4.68
N SER A 53 -2.01 7.74 -5.20
CA SER A 53 -1.45 7.68 -6.56
C SER A 53 -2.50 7.86 -7.66
N GLU A 54 -3.73 7.40 -7.42
CA GLU A 54 -4.85 7.46 -8.37
C GLU A 54 -5.63 8.78 -8.25
N SER A 55 -5.68 9.36 -7.05
CA SER A 55 -6.43 10.58 -6.73
C SER A 55 -5.58 11.84 -6.72
N ALA A 56 -4.25 11.72 -6.78
CA ALA A 56 -3.37 12.89 -6.84
C ALA A 56 -3.70 13.70 -8.11
N PRO A 57 -4.14 14.96 -7.98
CA PRO A 57 -4.19 15.84 -9.12
C PRO A 57 -2.78 15.94 -9.69
N LYS A 58 -2.61 15.61 -10.98
CA LYS A 58 -1.33 15.68 -11.69
C LYS A 58 -0.70 17.09 -11.65
N ASP A 59 -1.45 18.09 -11.19
CA ASP A 59 -1.10 19.52 -11.20
C ASP A 59 -0.60 20.10 -9.86
N ARG A 60 -0.29 19.28 -8.86
CA ARG A 60 0.39 19.75 -7.64
C ARG A 60 1.73 19.06 -7.41
N LEU A 61 2.60 19.13 -8.40
CA LEU A 61 4.00 19.37 -8.07
C LEU A 61 4.11 20.88 -7.80
N PRO A 62 4.52 21.35 -6.61
CA PRO A 62 4.91 22.74 -6.48
C PRO A 62 5.99 22.97 -7.53
N ALA A 63 5.78 23.92 -8.45
CA ALA A 63 6.83 24.40 -9.31
C ALA A 63 8.00 24.75 -8.38
N ILE A 64 9.09 24.01 -8.48
CA ILE A 64 10.35 24.43 -7.89
C ILE A 64 10.67 25.70 -8.68
N ASP A 65 10.44 26.85 -8.05
CA ASP A 65 10.75 28.17 -8.60
C ASP A 65 12.26 28.17 -8.86
N ASP A 66 12.63 27.97 -10.13
CA ASP A 66 14.01 27.96 -10.61
C ASP A 66 14.49 29.42 -10.72
N ARG A 67 14.61 30.09 -9.57
CA ARG A 67 15.17 31.44 -9.48
C ARG A 67 16.53 31.40 -8.80
N ARG A 68 17.57 31.25 -9.61
CA ARG A 68 18.89 31.82 -9.34
C ARG A 68 19.62 32.18 -10.62
#